data_AF-A0A0G4F8C6-F1
#
_entry.id   AF-A0A0G4F8C6-F1
#
_cell.length_a   1.000
_cell.length_b   1.000
_cell.length_c   1.000
_cell.angle_alpha   90.00
_cell.angle_beta   90.00
_cell.angle_gamma   90.00
#
_symmetry.space_group_name_H-M   'P 1'
#
loop_
_entity.id
_entity.type
_entity.pdbx_description
1 polymer ?
#
loop_
_entity_poly.entity_id
_entity_poly.type
_entity_poly.pdbx_seq_one_letter_code
_entity_poly.pdbx_strand_id
1 'polypeptide(L)'
;MTALINGGADINAAGADYRKRPIRVAIAAANERAVGLLLQRGVQLQGTVAIRLPGRFDVRGFPTTPQCELQLLSIYQRLIRQDSTLATIPDEDVPGLVYDAADWERGCFSQSFINQYLDLLLANGADDLRTVDRHGFAPLDMAVAAGSPWVAEWVCRHVESEEVNRGMPNSPIRTPLAMAASRLDSRNRLLEGNGFGEDIKEDIRTRQIPNAKTIIRTLLRAGADISSMSAVAIGAPRRQRHLVQTEYATVLNGLSNVTMSAINAALAPQRDHSMILARLLPLAPHNDGRDPAPSPLSFGPHEAEGIAWKIGAFLHEPPAAAAAIDEYLIGHSQLRRRMRTAVAHFVKSAATRTSGNREVVGDMANVGGVMVRVPLQCFAVRGQQGGQHRLLGVREVVHKARLDEAASHGVTGGVVKGFNEHLGDGDCVFEWQQRGYIHKATRLFVALGIE
;
A
#
# COMPACT_ATOMS: atom_id res chain seq x y z
N MET A 1 -17.27 36.02 17.22
CA MET A 1 -17.05 36.30 15.78
C MET A 1 -18.10 37.25 15.22
N THR A 2 -19.41 36.94 15.24
CA THR A 2 -20.47 37.82 14.71
C THR A 2 -20.41 39.25 15.24
N ALA A 3 -20.24 39.44 16.55
CA ALA A 3 -20.10 40.76 17.16
C ALA A 3 -18.89 41.54 16.64
N LEU A 4 -17.76 40.87 16.38
CA LEU A 4 -16.54 41.50 15.85
C LEU A 4 -16.74 41.96 14.41
N ILE A 5 -17.33 41.11 13.57
CA ILE A 5 -17.60 41.46 12.16
C ILE A 5 -18.62 42.61 12.09
N ASN A 6 -19.68 42.57 12.90
CA ASN A 6 -20.66 43.66 12.97
C ASN A 6 -20.05 44.95 13.54
N GLY A 7 -19.03 44.84 14.39
CA GLY A 7 -18.25 45.96 14.91
C GLY A 7 -17.19 46.50 13.93
N GLY A 8 -17.15 46.01 12.69
CA GLY A 8 -16.25 46.53 11.65
C GLY A 8 -14.89 45.83 11.55
N ALA A 9 -14.70 44.66 12.17
CA ALA A 9 -13.47 43.89 11.99
C ALA A 9 -13.29 43.46 10.51
N ASP A 10 -12.09 43.67 9.97
CA ASP A 10 -11.74 43.23 8.62
C ASP A 10 -11.70 41.69 8.54
N ILE A 11 -12.61 41.12 7.75
CA ILE A 11 -12.74 39.67 7.56
C ILE A 11 -11.64 39.08 6.68
N ASN A 12 -11.00 39.90 5.84
CA ASN A 12 -9.90 39.48 4.96
C ASN A 12 -8.54 39.66 5.64
N ALA A 13 -8.47 40.58 6.62
CA ALA A 13 -7.26 41.00 7.31
C ALA A 13 -6.16 41.39 6.31
N ALA A 14 -6.45 42.37 5.44
CA ALA A 14 -5.53 42.81 4.40
C ALA A 14 -4.19 43.26 5.03
N GLY A 15 -3.08 42.67 4.57
CA GLY A 15 -1.73 42.93 5.11
C GLY A 15 -1.32 42.06 6.30
N ALA A 16 -2.21 41.23 6.86
CA ALA A 16 -1.82 40.22 7.83
C ALA A 16 -1.07 39.05 7.17
N ASP A 17 -0.20 38.40 7.95
CA ASP A 17 0.34 37.08 7.63
C ASP A 17 -0.80 36.15 7.18
N TYR A 18 -0.65 35.50 6.02
CA TYR A 18 -1.69 34.64 5.46
C TYR A 18 -2.16 33.57 6.46
N ARG A 19 -1.27 33.08 7.33
CA ARG A 19 -1.60 32.09 8.37
C ARG A 19 -2.55 32.62 9.44
N LYS A 20 -2.56 33.94 9.65
CA LYS A 20 -3.38 34.63 10.66
C LYS A 20 -4.68 35.18 10.10
N ARG A 21 -4.93 35.02 8.80
CA ARG A 21 -6.20 35.47 8.21
C ARG A 21 -7.38 34.73 8.85
N PRO A 22 -8.51 35.39 9.12
CA PRO A 22 -9.64 34.79 9.81
C PRO A 22 -10.11 33.47 9.21
N ILE A 23 -10.13 33.37 7.87
CA ILE A 23 -10.50 32.12 7.17
C ILE A 23 -9.51 30.99 7.44
N ARG A 24 -8.20 31.27 7.45
CA ARG A 24 -7.16 30.26 7.73
C ARG A 24 -7.21 29.78 9.17
N VAL A 25 -7.45 30.67 10.13
CA VAL A 25 -7.63 30.30 11.54
C VAL A 25 -8.88 29.42 11.71
N ALA A 26 -9.99 29.76 11.05
CA ALA A 26 -11.21 28.96 11.10
C ALA A 26 -11.01 27.56 10.50
N ILE A 27 -10.28 27.46 9.39
CA ILE A 27 -9.92 26.18 8.75
C ILE A 27 -8.98 25.37 9.65
N ALA A 28 -7.90 25.96 10.16
CA ALA A 28 -6.95 25.27 11.03
C ALA A 28 -7.61 24.72 12.31
N ALA A 29 -8.65 25.38 12.80
CA ALA A 29 -9.47 24.94 13.92
C ALA A 29 -10.61 23.96 13.54
N ALA A 30 -10.69 23.52 12.27
CA ALA A 30 -11.78 22.70 11.72
C ALA A 30 -13.19 23.25 12.02
N ASN A 31 -13.33 24.59 12.12
CA ASN A 31 -14.56 25.22 12.58
C ASN A 31 -15.49 25.55 11.40
N GLU A 32 -16.31 24.57 11.01
CA GLU A 32 -17.27 24.69 9.91
C GLU A 32 -18.22 25.89 10.04
N ARG A 33 -18.65 26.21 11.27
CA ARG A 33 -19.58 27.33 11.53
C ARG A 33 -18.91 28.67 11.27
N ALA A 34 -17.65 28.83 11.70
CA ALA A 34 -16.87 30.04 11.46
C ALA A 34 -16.57 30.21 9.96
N VAL A 35 -16.15 29.13 9.28
CA VAL A 35 -15.97 29.14 7.82
C VAL A 35 -17.27 29.52 7.12
N GLY A 36 -18.40 28.90 7.49
CA GLY A 36 -19.69 29.21 6.91
C GLY A 36 -20.12 30.67 7.07
N LEU A 37 -19.87 31.26 8.25
CA LEU A 37 -20.16 32.67 8.50
C LEU A 37 -19.26 33.59 7.66
N LEU A 38 -17.97 33.28 7.54
CA LEU A 38 -17.03 34.08 6.74
C LEU A 38 -17.40 34.04 5.25
N LEU A 39 -17.77 32.87 4.73
CA LEU A 39 -18.26 32.71 3.36
C LEU A 39 -19.55 33.51 3.11
N GLN A 40 -20.51 33.46 4.05
CA GLN A 40 -21.75 34.26 3.96
C GLN A 40 -21.50 35.77 3.95
N ARG A 41 -20.41 36.22 4.59
CA ARG A 41 -20.02 37.64 4.65
C ARG A 41 -19.10 38.05 3.50
N GLY A 42 -18.88 37.18 2.51
CA GLY A 42 -18.11 37.50 1.31
C GLY A 42 -16.61 37.61 1.54
N VAL A 43 -16.04 36.76 2.41
CA VAL A 43 -14.58 36.66 2.55
C VAL A 43 -13.93 36.33 1.20
N GLN A 44 -12.84 37.00 0.87
CA GLN A 44 -12.07 36.73 -0.33
C GLN A 44 -11.30 35.42 -0.14
N LEU A 45 -11.41 34.49 -1.10
CA LEU A 45 -10.71 33.19 -1.06
C LEU A 45 -9.47 33.16 -1.96
N GLN A 46 -9.49 33.96 -3.04
CA GLN A 46 -8.35 34.09 -3.94
C GLN A 46 -7.17 34.72 -3.22
N GLY A 47 -5.97 34.13 -3.41
CA GLY A 47 -4.75 34.59 -2.74
C GLY A 47 -4.71 34.35 -1.22
N THR A 48 -5.70 33.67 -0.62
CA THR A 48 -5.65 33.30 0.81
C THR A 48 -5.12 31.90 1.06
N VAL A 49 -4.80 31.14 0.00
CA VAL A 49 -4.35 29.74 0.06
C VAL A 49 -5.24 28.90 0.99
N ALA A 50 -6.56 29.12 0.91
CA ALA A 50 -7.53 28.61 1.87
C ALA A 50 -7.50 27.08 1.96
N ILE A 51 -7.26 26.39 0.84
CA ILE A 51 -7.26 24.94 0.76
C ILE A 51 -6.00 24.26 1.32
N ARG A 52 -4.90 24.99 1.57
CA ARG A 52 -3.67 24.38 2.10
C ARG A 52 -3.91 23.63 3.41
N LEU A 53 -3.25 22.50 3.59
CA LEU A 53 -3.28 21.79 4.88
C LEU A 53 -2.87 22.72 6.04
N PRO A 54 -3.49 22.60 7.23
CA PRO A 54 -3.05 23.33 8.41
C PRO A 54 -1.68 22.82 8.82
N GLY A 55 -0.75 23.73 9.10
CA GLY A 55 0.59 23.35 9.51
C GLY A 55 0.68 22.94 10.97
N ARG A 56 1.70 22.16 11.35
CA ARG A 56 1.99 21.79 12.76
C ARG A 56 1.96 22.98 13.74
N PHE A 57 2.38 24.15 13.27
CA PHE A 57 2.40 25.37 14.08
C PHE A 57 1.04 26.06 14.20
N ASP A 58 0.14 25.82 13.23
CA ASP A 58 -1.22 26.35 13.24
C ASP A 58 -2.11 25.54 14.20
N VAL A 59 -1.84 24.24 14.34
CA VAL A 59 -2.54 23.30 15.25
C VAL A 59 -1.87 23.13 16.62
N ARG A 60 -0.91 23.97 17.01
CA ARG A 60 -0.34 23.89 18.38
C ARG A 60 -1.46 24.13 19.41
N GLY A 61 -1.94 23.03 20.01
CA GLY A 61 -3.04 23.01 20.97
C GLY A 61 -4.26 22.17 20.55
N PHE A 62 -4.33 21.71 19.30
CA PHE A 62 -5.43 20.89 18.80
C PHE A 62 -4.90 19.56 18.27
N PRO A 63 -5.05 18.44 19.00
CA PRO A 63 -4.73 17.12 18.44
C PRO A 63 -5.62 16.87 17.22
N THR A 64 -5.03 16.42 16.11
CA THR A 64 -5.78 15.98 14.93
C THR A 64 -6.59 14.76 15.32
N THR A 65 -7.90 14.92 15.51
CA THR A 65 -8.83 13.81 15.75
C THR A 65 -9.47 13.38 14.42
N PRO A 66 -9.97 12.14 14.32
CA PRO A 66 -10.73 11.71 13.13
C PRO A 66 -11.92 12.63 12.81
N GLN A 67 -12.56 13.21 13.83
CA GLN A 67 -13.64 14.18 13.64
C GLN A 67 -13.13 15.49 13.03
N CYS A 68 -11.97 15.99 13.48
CA CYS A 68 -11.34 17.18 12.88
C CYS A 68 -11.00 16.94 11.40
N GLU A 69 -10.50 15.77 11.05
CA GLU A 69 -10.18 15.41 9.65
C GLU A 69 -11.43 15.40 8.76
N LEU A 70 -12.53 14.81 9.24
CA LEU A 70 -13.81 14.81 8.53
C LEU A 70 -14.34 16.24 8.31
N GLN A 71 -14.26 17.08 9.33
CA GLN A 71 -14.67 18.49 9.25
C GLN A 71 -13.78 19.28 8.29
N LEU A 72 -12.46 19.08 8.35
CA LEU A 72 -11.52 19.70 7.40
C LEU A 72 -11.85 19.30 5.96
N LEU A 73 -12.10 18.02 5.70
CA LEU A 73 -12.43 17.54 4.36
C LEU A 73 -13.76 18.13 3.87
N SER A 74 -14.78 18.16 4.73
CA SER A 74 -16.07 18.82 4.46
C SER A 74 -15.90 20.30 4.11
N ILE A 75 -15.05 21.02 4.86
CA ILE A 75 -14.68 22.42 4.58
C ILE A 75 -14.03 22.54 3.21
N TYR A 76 -13.02 21.73 2.89
CA TYR A 76 -12.33 21.80 1.59
C TYR A 76 -13.25 21.50 0.42
N GLN A 77 -14.09 20.46 0.53
CA GLN A 77 -15.09 20.14 -0.48
C GLN A 77 -16.07 21.30 -0.70
N ARG A 78 -16.46 22.00 0.37
CA ARG A 78 -17.35 23.16 0.28
C ARG A 78 -16.65 24.35 -0.40
N LEU A 79 -15.39 24.62 -0.05
CA LEU A 79 -14.61 25.70 -0.66
C LEU A 79 -14.42 25.46 -2.17
N ILE A 80 -14.04 24.26 -2.57
CA ILE A 80 -13.90 23.88 -3.99
C ILE A 80 -15.23 23.96 -4.74
N ARG A 81 -16.34 23.51 -4.12
CA ARG A 81 -17.67 23.64 -4.73
C ARG A 81 -18.08 25.09 -5.00
N GLN A 82 -17.60 26.01 -4.18
CA GLN A 82 -17.85 27.44 -4.35
C GLN A 82 -16.91 28.07 -5.39
N ASP A 83 -15.64 27.68 -5.38
CA ASP A 83 -14.63 28.14 -6.33
C ASP A 83 -13.61 27.02 -6.57
N SER A 84 -13.71 26.34 -7.72
CA SER A 84 -12.84 25.22 -8.06
C SER A 84 -11.42 25.67 -8.42
N THR A 85 -11.22 26.95 -8.76
CA THR A 85 -9.90 27.49 -9.08
C THR A 85 -8.98 27.52 -7.85
N LEU A 86 -9.56 27.39 -6.65
CA LEU A 86 -8.80 27.23 -5.41
C LEU A 86 -7.94 25.96 -5.40
N ALA A 87 -8.29 24.93 -6.16
CA ALA A 87 -7.50 23.70 -6.30
C ALA A 87 -6.38 23.81 -7.35
N THR A 88 -6.39 24.86 -8.17
CA THR A 88 -5.34 25.11 -9.17
C THR A 88 -4.31 26.09 -8.63
N ILE A 89 -3.10 26.06 -9.17
CA ILE A 89 -2.02 26.98 -8.79
C ILE A 89 -2.36 28.38 -9.31
N PRO A 90 -2.55 29.39 -8.44
CA PRO A 90 -2.95 30.72 -8.88
C PRO A 90 -1.77 31.62 -9.27
N ASP A 91 -0.53 31.24 -8.97
CA ASP A 91 0.64 32.13 -9.04
C ASP A 91 1.91 31.36 -9.44
N GLU A 92 2.71 31.90 -10.37
CA GLU A 92 3.93 31.26 -10.90
C GLU A 92 5.00 31.03 -9.82
N ASP A 93 4.96 31.82 -8.74
CA ASP A 93 5.93 31.77 -7.65
C ASP A 93 5.53 30.84 -6.49
N VAL A 94 4.32 30.29 -6.51
CA VAL A 94 3.79 29.47 -5.43
C VAL A 94 3.91 27.99 -5.78
N PRO A 95 4.62 27.17 -4.98
CA PRO A 95 4.63 25.73 -5.17
C PRO A 95 3.20 25.20 -5.18
N GLY A 96 2.94 24.19 -6.00
CA GLY A 96 1.58 23.67 -6.10
C GLY A 96 1.08 23.00 -4.82
N LEU A 97 -0.23 22.72 -4.77
CA LEU A 97 -0.89 22.31 -3.54
C LEU A 97 -0.47 20.92 -3.07
N VAL A 98 -0.04 20.04 -3.97
CA VAL A 98 0.52 18.73 -3.58
C VAL A 98 1.88 18.93 -2.95
N TYR A 99 2.71 19.83 -3.49
CA TYR A 99 3.98 20.22 -2.86
C TYR A 99 3.74 20.83 -1.47
N ASP A 100 2.78 21.74 -1.33
CA ASP A 100 2.44 22.31 -0.02
C ASP A 100 2.00 21.22 0.96
N ALA A 101 1.11 20.33 0.55
CA ALA A 101 0.68 19.21 1.38
C ALA A 101 1.87 18.35 1.84
N ALA A 102 2.84 18.14 0.94
CA ALA A 102 4.07 17.42 1.23
C ALA A 102 4.91 18.11 2.32
N ASP A 103 5.02 19.44 2.35
CA ASP A 103 5.73 20.15 3.42
C ASP A 103 4.95 20.11 4.75
N TRP A 104 3.62 20.16 4.70
CA TRP A 104 2.79 20.36 5.89
C TRP A 104 2.33 19.09 6.62
N GLU A 105 2.13 17.97 5.91
CA GLU A 105 1.54 16.75 6.47
C GLU A 105 2.37 16.15 7.62
N ARG A 106 3.67 15.89 7.41
CA ARG A 106 4.66 15.46 8.43
C ARG A 106 4.18 14.39 9.42
N GLY A 107 3.28 13.48 9.01
CA GLY A 107 2.65 12.48 9.86
C GLY A 107 1.61 13.00 10.85
N CYS A 108 1.05 14.19 10.65
CA CYS A 108 0.05 14.81 11.53
C CYS A 108 -1.39 14.42 11.20
N PHE A 109 -1.61 13.77 10.05
CA PHE A 109 -2.92 13.35 9.58
C PHE A 109 -2.95 11.85 9.29
N SER A 110 -4.14 11.27 9.27
CA SER A 110 -4.36 9.89 8.85
C SER A 110 -4.14 9.74 7.35
N GLN A 111 -3.72 8.54 6.94
CA GLN A 111 -3.54 8.20 5.53
C GLN A 111 -4.84 8.39 4.72
N SER A 112 -5.99 8.00 5.29
CA SER A 112 -7.29 8.11 4.62
C SER A 112 -7.67 9.56 4.33
N PHE A 113 -7.42 10.47 5.28
CA PHE A 113 -7.66 11.90 5.09
C PHE A 113 -6.76 12.47 4.00
N ILE A 114 -5.45 12.18 4.04
CA ILE A 114 -4.50 12.69 3.06
C ILE A 114 -4.82 12.21 1.65
N ASN A 115 -5.15 10.93 1.48
CA ASN A 115 -5.57 10.40 0.17
C ASN A 115 -6.81 11.13 -0.34
N GLN A 116 -7.88 11.24 0.47
CA GLN A 116 -9.10 11.93 0.05
C GLN A 116 -8.89 13.41 -0.25
N TYR A 117 -8.02 14.09 0.50
CA TYR A 117 -7.66 15.48 0.24
C TYR A 117 -6.91 15.64 -1.08
N LEU A 118 -5.91 14.80 -1.34
CA LEU A 118 -5.12 14.87 -2.58
C LEU A 118 -5.94 14.43 -3.80
N ASP A 119 -6.80 13.41 -3.66
CA ASP A 119 -7.75 13.00 -4.70
C ASP A 119 -8.74 14.13 -5.03
N LEU A 120 -9.21 14.85 -4.01
CA LEU A 120 -10.06 16.03 -4.18
C LEU A 120 -9.34 17.14 -4.95
N LEU A 121 -8.06 17.40 -4.67
CA LEU A 121 -7.26 18.37 -5.42
C LEU A 121 -7.08 17.95 -6.88
N LEU A 122 -6.65 16.71 -7.10
CA LEU A 122 -6.40 16.15 -8.43
C LEU A 122 -7.67 16.18 -9.30
N ALA A 123 -8.83 15.81 -8.73
CA ALA A 123 -10.12 15.85 -9.40
C ALA A 123 -10.56 17.28 -9.80
N ASN A 124 -9.94 18.32 -9.23
CA ASN A 124 -10.22 19.72 -9.52
C ASN A 124 -9.03 20.44 -10.20
N GLY A 125 -8.14 19.67 -10.85
CA GLY A 125 -7.11 20.21 -11.75
C GLY A 125 -5.75 20.48 -11.11
N ALA A 126 -5.48 19.99 -9.91
CA ALA A 126 -4.12 20.00 -9.36
C ALA A 126 -3.27 18.92 -10.06
N ASP A 127 -2.52 19.29 -11.10
CA ASP A 127 -1.60 18.39 -11.82
C ASP A 127 -0.14 18.88 -11.70
N ASP A 128 0.33 19.00 -10.46
CA ASP A 128 1.66 19.54 -10.12
C ASP A 128 2.67 18.47 -9.65
N LEU A 129 2.37 17.18 -9.90
CA LEU A 129 3.17 16.05 -9.39
C LEU A 129 4.64 16.06 -9.81
N ARG A 130 4.96 16.73 -10.92
CA ARG A 130 6.30 16.83 -11.49
C ARG A 130 6.86 18.26 -11.41
N THR A 131 6.06 19.22 -11.00
CA THR A 131 6.47 20.62 -10.96
C THR A 131 7.50 20.80 -9.85
N VAL A 132 8.67 21.30 -10.21
CA VAL A 132 9.74 21.54 -9.26
C VAL A 132 9.70 22.97 -8.75
N ASP A 133 10.04 23.17 -7.47
CA ASP A 133 10.23 24.50 -6.92
C ASP A 133 11.53 25.16 -7.45
N ARG A 134 11.80 26.39 -6.99
CA ARG A 134 13.05 27.13 -7.29
C ARG A 134 14.34 26.42 -6.88
N HIS A 135 14.25 25.40 -6.02
CA HIS A 135 15.37 24.59 -5.56
C HIS A 135 15.47 23.24 -6.30
N GLY A 136 14.55 22.98 -7.23
CA GLY A 136 14.49 21.74 -7.99
C GLY A 136 13.78 20.59 -7.28
N PHE A 137 13.02 20.84 -6.21
CA PHE A 137 12.26 19.81 -5.48
C PHE A 137 10.89 19.61 -6.12
N ALA A 138 10.63 18.39 -6.57
CA ALA A 138 9.27 17.95 -6.90
C ALA A 138 8.47 17.65 -5.59
N PRO A 139 7.14 17.49 -5.66
CA PRO A 139 6.33 17.11 -4.50
C PRO A 139 6.83 15.85 -3.78
N LEU A 140 7.33 14.84 -4.52
CA LEU A 140 7.91 13.64 -3.92
C LEU A 140 9.17 13.97 -3.09
N ASP A 141 10.08 14.78 -3.64
CA ASP A 141 11.30 15.20 -2.94
C ASP A 141 10.96 16.00 -1.68
N MET A 142 9.97 16.87 -1.76
CA MET A 142 9.47 17.62 -0.61
C MET A 142 8.86 16.69 0.44
N ALA A 143 8.05 15.70 0.05
CA ALA A 143 7.44 14.76 0.99
C ALA A 143 8.51 13.98 1.76
N VAL A 144 9.55 13.54 1.07
CA VAL A 144 10.72 12.88 1.67
C VAL A 144 11.48 13.83 2.60
N ALA A 145 11.75 15.06 2.15
CA ALA A 145 12.50 16.06 2.90
C ALA A 145 11.75 16.53 4.16
N ALA A 146 10.43 16.66 4.09
CA ALA A 146 9.56 17.04 5.20
C ALA A 146 9.25 15.87 6.14
N GLY A 147 9.37 14.62 5.66
CA GLY A 147 9.06 13.42 6.42
C GLY A 147 7.55 13.16 6.47
N SER A 148 6.89 13.27 5.31
CA SER A 148 5.45 13.19 5.11
C SER A 148 5.08 11.87 4.42
N PRO A 149 4.90 10.77 5.19
CA PRO A 149 4.81 9.43 4.62
C PRO A 149 3.58 9.24 3.72
N TRP A 150 2.45 9.84 4.06
CA TRP A 150 1.20 9.60 3.34
C TRP A 150 1.14 10.36 2.03
N VAL A 151 1.71 11.56 1.97
CA VAL A 151 1.87 12.28 0.70
C VAL A 151 2.87 11.54 -0.19
N ALA A 152 3.99 11.06 0.35
CA ALA A 152 4.95 10.26 -0.43
C ALA A 152 4.30 8.98 -0.99
N GLU A 153 3.49 8.28 -0.21
CA GLU A 153 2.75 7.10 -0.69
C GLU A 153 1.73 7.42 -1.77
N TRP A 154 0.96 8.49 -1.60
CA TRP A 154 0.00 8.93 -2.60
C TRP A 154 0.70 9.35 -3.90
N VAL A 155 1.79 10.14 -3.84
CA VAL A 155 2.55 10.56 -5.02
C VAL A 155 3.15 9.35 -5.73
N CYS A 156 3.76 8.41 -5.01
CA CYS A 156 4.32 7.18 -5.59
C CYS A 156 3.28 6.32 -6.35
N ARG A 157 1.99 6.41 -6.04
CA ARG A 157 0.93 5.72 -6.78
C ARG A 157 0.54 6.39 -8.10
N HIS A 158 0.86 7.68 -8.25
CA HIS A 158 0.46 8.51 -9.38
C HIS A 158 1.60 8.90 -10.30
N VAL A 159 2.85 8.52 -9.97
CA VAL A 159 4.03 8.77 -10.81
C VAL A 159 4.64 7.47 -11.32
N GLU A 160 5.31 7.56 -12.47
CA GLU A 160 6.02 6.43 -13.08
C GLU A 160 7.29 6.06 -12.29
N SER A 161 7.79 4.84 -12.48
CA SER A 161 8.97 4.34 -11.75
C SER A 161 10.24 5.14 -12.04
N GLU A 162 10.35 5.78 -13.22
CA GLU A 162 11.46 6.69 -13.55
C GLU A 162 11.44 7.95 -12.68
N GLU A 163 10.27 8.45 -12.31
CA GLU A 163 10.10 9.63 -11.45
C GLU A 163 10.51 9.32 -9.99
N VAL A 164 10.17 8.13 -9.50
CA VAL A 164 10.57 7.66 -8.16
C VAL A 164 12.11 7.58 -8.02
N ASN A 165 12.79 7.31 -9.13
CA ASN A 165 14.24 7.18 -9.19
C ASN A 165 14.96 8.45 -9.68
N ARG A 166 14.22 9.50 -10.05
CA ARG A 166 14.80 10.73 -10.55
C ARG A 166 15.61 11.41 -9.44
N GLY A 167 16.90 11.63 -9.69
CA GLY A 167 17.71 12.48 -8.83
C GLY A 167 17.37 13.95 -9.01
N MET A 168 17.68 14.77 -8.01
CA MET A 168 17.47 16.21 -8.11
C MET A 168 18.27 16.81 -9.29
N PRO A 169 17.78 17.86 -9.98
CA PRO A 169 18.43 18.43 -11.16
C PRO A 169 19.92 18.79 -10.96
N ASN A 170 20.25 19.34 -9.78
CA ASN A 170 21.60 19.76 -9.42
C ASN A 170 22.42 18.66 -8.72
N SER A 171 21.81 17.51 -8.43
CA SER A 171 22.47 16.39 -7.75
C SER A 171 21.78 15.07 -8.12
N PRO A 172 22.11 14.49 -9.28
CA PRO A 172 21.47 13.25 -9.76
C PRO A 172 21.62 12.05 -8.82
N ILE A 173 22.66 12.05 -7.98
CA ILE A 173 22.90 11.01 -6.97
C ILE A 173 21.92 11.13 -5.79
N ARG A 174 21.35 12.31 -5.59
CA ARG A 174 20.39 12.58 -4.52
C ARG A 174 18.99 12.22 -5.00
N THR A 175 18.74 10.92 -5.08
CA THR A 175 17.41 10.35 -5.34
C THR A 175 16.50 10.47 -4.10
N PRO A 176 15.17 10.35 -4.24
CA PRO A 176 14.24 10.29 -3.12
C PRO A 176 14.66 9.25 -2.06
N LEU A 177 15.12 8.06 -2.50
CA LEU A 177 15.58 7.01 -1.60
C LEU A 177 16.85 7.42 -0.82
N ALA A 178 17.83 8.04 -1.49
CA ALA A 178 19.03 8.56 -0.84
C ALA A 178 18.71 9.66 0.18
N MET A 179 17.75 10.54 -0.14
CA MET A 179 17.28 11.58 0.78
C MET A 179 16.59 11.00 2.02
N ALA A 180 15.72 10.01 1.84
CA ALA A 180 15.02 9.34 2.93
C ALA A 180 16.03 8.62 3.86
N ALA A 181 17.01 7.94 3.28
CA ALA A 181 18.09 7.28 4.02
C ALA A 181 18.96 8.27 4.81
N SER A 182 19.36 9.38 4.17
CA SER A 182 20.12 10.45 4.82
C SER A 182 19.35 11.09 5.97
N ARG A 183 18.03 11.28 5.81
CA ARG A 183 17.15 11.76 6.86
C ARG A 183 17.12 10.80 8.04
N LEU A 184 16.86 9.51 7.80
CA LEU A 184 16.84 8.49 8.86
C LEU A 184 18.18 8.42 9.60
N ASP A 185 19.29 8.40 8.85
CA ASP A 185 20.64 8.39 9.39
C ASP A 185 20.91 9.60 10.30
N SER A 186 20.51 10.79 9.84
CA SER A 186 20.64 12.04 10.58
C SER A 186 19.81 12.03 11.86
N ARG A 187 18.56 11.55 11.81
CA ARG A 187 17.69 11.44 13.01
C ARG A 187 18.23 10.45 14.04
N ASN A 188 18.81 9.33 13.60
CA ASN A 188 19.48 8.40 14.51
C ASN A 188 20.67 9.07 15.20
N ARG A 189 21.52 9.82 14.48
CA ARG A 189 22.65 10.56 15.09
C ARG A 189 22.21 11.61 16.10
N LEU A 190 21.09 12.30 15.83
CA LEU A 190 20.54 13.29 16.76
C LEU A 190 20.09 12.66 18.08
N LEU A 191 19.64 11.40 18.08
CA LEU A 191 19.32 10.67 19.31
C LEU A 191 20.56 10.26 20.10
N GLU A 192 21.65 9.93 19.42
CA GLU A 192 22.94 9.59 20.03
C GLU A 192 23.63 10.81 20.66
N GLY A 193 23.32 12.03 20.20
CA GLY A 193 23.90 13.27 20.72
C GLY A 193 23.28 13.79 22.02
N ASN A 194 24.05 14.58 22.78
CA ASN A 194 23.59 15.25 24.00
C ASN A 194 23.06 16.68 23.78
N GLY A 195 22.96 17.13 22.51
CA GLY A 195 22.67 18.53 22.17
C GLY A 195 21.20 18.95 22.18
N PHE A 196 20.26 18.04 22.40
CA PHE A 196 18.81 18.33 22.35
C PHE A 196 18.10 17.86 23.62
N GLY A 197 17.10 18.62 24.05
CA GLY A 197 16.22 18.25 25.17
C GLY A 197 15.37 17.01 24.86
N GLU A 198 14.89 16.33 25.91
CA GLU A 198 14.14 15.07 25.76
C GLU A 198 12.86 15.22 24.94
N ASP A 199 12.15 16.35 25.01
CA ASP A 199 10.94 16.59 24.20
C ASP A 199 11.22 16.48 22.69
N ILE A 200 12.38 16.97 22.24
CA ILE A 200 12.80 16.90 20.84
C ILE A 200 13.21 15.47 20.49
N LYS A 201 13.95 14.81 21.39
CA LYS A 201 14.34 13.40 21.18
C LYS A 201 13.12 12.49 21.11
N GLU A 202 12.11 12.76 21.92
CA GLU A 202 10.87 11.99 21.92
C GLU A 202 10.07 12.18 20.62
N ASP A 203 9.95 13.41 20.11
CA ASP A 203 9.38 13.67 18.78
C ASP A 203 10.16 12.96 17.66
N ILE A 204 11.49 12.85 17.80
CA ILE A 204 12.32 12.10 16.85
C ILE A 204 12.03 10.59 16.93
N ARG A 205 11.98 10.01 18.14
CA ARG A 205 11.74 8.58 18.38
C ARG A 205 10.35 8.14 17.91
N THR A 206 9.32 8.89 18.30
CA THR A 206 7.92 8.49 18.14
C THR A 206 7.33 8.84 16.77
N ARG A 207 7.87 9.86 16.09
CA ARG A 207 7.30 10.36 14.83
C ARG A 207 8.30 10.40 13.69
N GLN A 208 9.42 11.10 13.85
CA GLN A 208 10.30 11.37 12.69
C GLN A 208 11.02 10.12 12.16
N ILE A 209 11.50 9.25 13.05
CA ILE A 209 12.12 7.97 12.65
C ILE A 209 11.09 7.03 12.02
N PRO A 210 9.92 6.77 12.65
CA PRO A 210 8.86 5.98 12.03
C PRO A 210 8.42 6.49 10.66
N ASN A 211 8.25 7.82 10.49
CA ASN A 211 7.90 8.42 9.20
C ASN A 211 9.00 8.17 8.16
N ALA A 212 10.27 8.37 8.51
CA ALA A 212 11.38 8.13 7.57
C ALA A 212 11.46 6.66 7.15
N LYS A 213 11.27 5.71 8.07
CA LYS A 213 11.18 4.28 7.74
C LYS A 213 10.01 3.98 6.82
N THR A 214 8.84 4.55 7.10
CA THR A 214 7.64 4.39 6.27
C THR A 214 7.85 4.93 4.86
N ILE A 215 8.50 6.09 4.71
CA ILE A 215 8.88 6.67 3.41
C ILE A 215 9.85 5.74 2.66
N ILE A 216 10.91 5.26 3.31
CA ILE A 216 11.86 4.31 2.70
C ILE A 216 11.11 3.07 2.17
N ARG A 217 10.27 2.45 3.00
CA ARG A 217 9.47 1.28 2.62
C ARG A 217 8.53 1.57 1.45
N THR A 218 7.96 2.76 1.40
CA THR A 218 7.07 3.20 0.32
C THR A 218 7.80 3.37 -0.99
N LEU A 219 8.96 4.04 -0.97
CA LEU A 219 9.81 4.19 -2.15
C LEU A 219 10.26 2.82 -2.68
N LEU A 220 10.64 1.90 -1.80
CA LEU A 220 11.02 0.52 -2.18
C LEU A 220 9.84 -0.24 -2.79
N ARG A 221 8.64 -0.13 -2.23
CA ARG A 221 7.39 -0.67 -2.81
C ARG A 221 7.08 -0.06 -4.18
N ALA A 222 7.46 1.20 -4.40
CA ALA A 222 7.31 1.92 -5.67
C ALA A 222 8.43 1.62 -6.69
N GLY A 223 9.41 0.77 -6.35
CA GLY A 223 10.49 0.38 -7.27
C GLY A 223 11.72 1.29 -7.23
N ALA A 224 11.97 1.97 -6.10
CA ALA A 224 13.19 2.74 -5.93
C ALA A 224 14.44 1.85 -5.96
N ASP A 225 15.42 2.21 -6.79
CA ASP A 225 16.66 1.46 -6.99
C ASP A 225 17.67 1.72 -5.88
N ILE A 226 17.96 0.67 -5.10
CA ILE A 226 18.98 0.69 -4.05
C ILE A 226 20.40 0.84 -4.64
N SER A 227 20.63 0.40 -5.88
CA SER A 227 21.95 0.44 -6.53
C SER A 227 22.42 1.87 -6.79
N SER A 228 21.49 2.77 -7.10
CA SER A 228 21.73 4.22 -7.24
C SER A 228 22.45 4.86 -6.04
N MET A 229 22.30 4.31 -4.84
CA MET A 229 22.94 4.84 -3.62
C MET A 229 24.46 4.56 -3.53
N SER A 230 24.99 3.64 -4.35
CA SER A 230 26.38 3.17 -4.23
C SER A 230 27.38 3.97 -5.07
N ALA A 231 26.93 4.95 -5.86
CA ALA A 231 27.74 5.54 -6.92
C ALA A 231 28.90 6.43 -6.44
N VAL A 232 28.87 7.01 -5.22
CA VAL A 232 29.88 8.01 -4.82
C VAL A 232 30.24 7.95 -3.31
N ALA A 233 31.51 7.62 -3.03
CA ALA A 233 32.31 7.93 -1.82
C ALA A 233 32.14 7.12 -0.50
N ILE A 234 33.23 7.12 0.28
CA ILE A 234 33.52 6.27 1.46
C ILE A 234 32.81 6.79 2.73
N GLY A 235 32.16 5.89 3.48
CA GLY A 235 31.70 6.14 4.86
C GLY A 235 30.18 6.32 4.99
N ALA A 236 29.68 7.55 4.87
CA ALA A 236 28.26 7.87 5.09
C ALA A 236 27.28 7.09 4.16
N PRO A 237 27.60 6.85 2.86
CA PRO A 237 26.73 6.08 1.98
C PRO A 237 26.55 4.62 2.41
N ARG A 238 27.55 4.01 3.09
CA ARG A 238 27.46 2.62 3.56
C ARG A 238 26.43 2.45 4.68
N ARG A 239 26.43 3.34 5.68
CA ARG A 239 25.46 3.30 6.79
C ARG A 239 24.05 3.53 6.28
N GLN A 240 23.86 4.52 5.40
CA GLN A 240 22.56 4.81 4.77
C GLN A 240 22.05 3.63 3.94
N ARG A 241 22.91 3.01 3.13
CA ARG A 241 22.57 1.80 2.37
C ARG A 241 22.14 0.66 3.30
N HIS A 242 22.86 0.43 4.40
CA HIS A 242 22.50 -0.61 5.36
C HIS A 242 21.12 -0.36 5.98
N LEU A 243 20.81 0.88 6.36
CA LEU A 243 19.48 1.25 6.85
C LEU A 243 18.38 0.94 5.82
N VAL A 244 18.61 1.28 4.55
CA VAL A 244 17.66 0.97 3.46
C VAL A 244 17.52 -0.54 3.26
N GLN A 245 18.61 -1.30 3.32
CA GLN A 245 18.59 -2.76 3.20
C GLN A 245 17.79 -3.43 4.34
N THR A 246 17.91 -2.94 5.58
CA THR A 246 17.10 -3.39 6.71
C THR A 246 15.61 -3.15 6.48
N GLU A 247 15.26 -1.95 6.01
CA GLU A 247 13.87 -1.62 5.70
C GLU A 247 13.35 -2.42 4.48
N TYR A 248 14.21 -2.74 3.51
CA TYR A 248 13.82 -3.56 2.36
C TYR A 248 13.53 -5.01 2.74
N ALA A 249 14.35 -5.60 3.61
CA ALA A 249 14.05 -6.91 4.19
C ALA A 249 12.68 -6.91 4.90
N THR A 250 12.31 -5.81 5.57
CA THR A 250 10.98 -5.65 6.18
C THR A 250 9.87 -5.65 5.12
N VAL A 251 10.05 -4.93 4.00
CA VAL A 251 9.09 -4.93 2.87
C VAL A 251 8.93 -6.35 2.29
N LEU A 252 10.04 -7.05 2.05
CA LEU A 252 10.01 -8.41 1.52
C LEU A 252 9.35 -9.38 2.50
N ASN A 253 9.58 -9.23 3.80
CA ASN A 253 8.95 -10.06 4.83
C ASN A 253 7.45 -9.78 4.99
N GLY A 254 6.97 -8.58 4.68
CA GLY A 254 5.53 -8.27 4.68
C GLY A 254 4.75 -8.97 3.56
N LEU A 255 5.39 -9.35 2.45
CA LEU A 255 4.72 -9.96 1.29
C LEU A 255 4.04 -11.29 1.61
N SER A 256 4.56 -12.06 2.56
CA SER A 256 3.95 -13.32 3.01
C SER A 256 2.53 -13.08 3.52
N ASN A 257 2.37 -12.12 4.43
CA ASN A 257 1.10 -11.76 5.04
C ASN A 257 0.14 -11.14 4.03
N VAL A 258 0.64 -10.21 3.21
CA VAL A 258 -0.16 -9.58 2.14
C VAL A 258 -0.69 -10.63 1.17
N THR A 259 0.14 -11.60 0.77
CA THR A 259 -0.27 -12.69 -0.12
C THR A 259 -1.38 -13.54 0.49
N MET A 260 -1.22 -13.95 1.75
CA MET A 260 -2.23 -14.78 2.42
C MET A 260 -3.54 -14.01 2.63
N SER A 261 -3.46 -12.72 2.97
CA SER A 261 -4.63 -11.84 3.08
C SER A 261 -5.36 -11.73 1.73
N ALA A 262 -4.63 -11.45 0.65
CA ALA A 262 -5.16 -11.34 -0.71
C ALA A 262 -5.87 -12.62 -1.17
N ILE A 263 -5.25 -13.79 -0.93
CA ILE A 263 -5.83 -15.09 -1.25
C ILE A 263 -7.11 -15.33 -0.45
N ASN A 264 -7.09 -15.03 0.86
CA ASN A 264 -8.23 -15.25 1.72
C ASN A 264 -9.40 -14.34 1.35
N ALA A 265 -9.15 -13.06 1.08
CA ALA A 265 -10.16 -12.11 0.62
C ALA A 265 -10.81 -12.57 -0.69
N ALA A 266 -10.00 -12.95 -1.69
CA ALA A 266 -10.50 -13.37 -2.99
C ALA A 266 -11.29 -14.69 -2.98
N LEU A 267 -11.04 -15.57 -2.00
CA LEU A 267 -11.77 -16.83 -1.83
C LEU A 267 -12.91 -16.73 -0.81
N ALA A 268 -13.04 -15.63 -0.06
CA ALA A 268 -14.04 -15.49 0.99
C ALA A 268 -15.48 -15.62 0.44
N PRO A 269 -15.87 -14.93 -0.64
CA PRO A 269 -17.23 -15.06 -1.16
C PRO A 269 -17.58 -16.49 -1.58
N GLN A 270 -16.65 -17.21 -2.22
CA GLN A 270 -16.81 -18.62 -2.55
C GLN A 270 -16.98 -19.47 -1.30
N ARG A 271 -16.10 -19.32 -0.30
CA ARG A 271 -16.13 -20.13 0.93
C ARG A 271 -17.43 -19.95 1.70
N ASP A 272 -17.88 -18.71 1.85
CA ASP A 272 -19.08 -18.38 2.61
C ASP A 272 -20.33 -18.96 1.95
N HIS A 273 -20.48 -18.79 0.64
CA HIS A 273 -21.62 -19.34 -0.10
C HIS A 273 -21.58 -20.87 -0.19
N SER A 274 -20.39 -21.45 -0.39
CA SER A 274 -20.24 -22.91 -0.41
C SER A 274 -20.62 -23.52 0.95
N MET A 275 -20.26 -22.87 2.05
CA MET A 275 -20.63 -23.32 3.39
C MET A 275 -22.14 -23.30 3.61
N ILE A 276 -22.83 -22.25 3.13
CA ILE A 276 -24.30 -22.16 3.23
C ILE A 276 -24.94 -23.25 2.37
N LEU A 277 -24.54 -23.39 1.10
CA LEU A 277 -25.09 -24.37 0.17
C LEU A 277 -24.86 -25.81 0.65
N ALA A 278 -23.70 -26.12 1.20
CA ALA A 278 -23.40 -27.46 1.74
C ALA A 278 -24.35 -27.86 2.88
N ARG A 279 -24.93 -26.89 3.60
CA ARG A 279 -25.93 -27.13 4.65
C ARG A 279 -27.36 -27.25 4.10
N LEU A 280 -27.65 -26.57 2.99
CA LEU A 280 -28.99 -26.54 2.40
C LEU A 280 -29.24 -27.69 1.43
N LEU A 281 -28.24 -28.12 0.67
CA LEU A 281 -28.37 -29.18 -0.33
C LEU A 281 -28.93 -30.50 0.25
N PRO A 282 -28.50 -30.97 1.44
CA PRO A 282 -29.08 -32.18 2.03
C PRO A 282 -30.58 -32.04 2.39
N LEU A 283 -31.08 -30.81 2.54
CA LEU A 283 -32.49 -30.53 2.87
C LEU A 283 -33.36 -30.32 1.63
N ALA A 284 -32.75 -30.16 0.46
CA ALA A 284 -33.47 -29.89 -0.77
C ALA A 284 -34.14 -31.18 -1.28
N PRO A 285 -35.46 -31.17 -1.54
CA PRO A 285 -36.09 -32.29 -2.23
C PRO A 285 -35.50 -32.39 -3.64
N HIS A 286 -35.06 -33.59 -4.03
CA HIS A 286 -34.52 -33.80 -5.35
C HIS A 286 -35.21 -34.94 -6.08
N ASN A 287 -35.21 -34.83 -7.40
CA ASN A 287 -35.85 -35.76 -8.30
C ASN A 287 -34.73 -36.56 -8.97
N ASP A 288 -34.54 -37.81 -8.54
CA ASP A 288 -33.56 -38.73 -9.13
C ASP A 288 -34.10 -39.42 -10.40
N GLY A 289 -35.28 -39.01 -10.86
CA GLY A 289 -35.97 -39.55 -12.03
C GLY A 289 -36.75 -40.84 -11.76
N ARG A 290 -36.89 -41.26 -10.50
CA ARG A 290 -37.75 -42.39 -10.11
C ARG A 290 -39.05 -41.91 -9.47
N ASP A 291 -40.16 -42.53 -9.86
CA ASP A 291 -41.46 -42.29 -9.23
C ASP A 291 -41.64 -43.12 -7.95
N PRO A 292 -42.29 -42.58 -6.91
CA PRO A 292 -42.90 -41.25 -6.86
C PRO A 292 -41.87 -40.15 -6.58
N ALA A 293 -41.91 -39.09 -7.37
CA ALA A 293 -41.15 -37.87 -7.08
C ALA A 293 -41.80 -37.05 -5.93
N PRO A 294 -41.01 -36.40 -5.05
CA PRO A 294 -39.55 -36.41 -4.98
C PRO A 294 -38.98 -37.67 -4.27
N SER A 295 -37.77 -38.05 -4.68
CA SER A 295 -37.03 -39.17 -4.08
C SER A 295 -36.70 -38.89 -2.61
N PRO A 296 -36.73 -39.89 -1.72
CA PRO A 296 -36.32 -39.74 -0.33
C PRO A 296 -34.80 -39.63 -0.16
N LEU A 297 -34.01 -39.75 -1.25
CA LEU A 297 -32.58 -39.55 -1.21
C LEU A 297 -32.28 -38.08 -0.87
N SER A 298 -31.16 -37.84 -0.18
CA SER A 298 -30.61 -36.50 0.11
C SER A 298 -29.15 -36.47 -0.33
N PHE A 299 -28.64 -35.33 -0.80
CA PHE A 299 -27.20 -35.20 -1.05
C PHE A 299 -26.41 -35.51 0.23
N GLY A 300 -25.47 -36.44 0.15
CA GLY A 300 -24.63 -36.79 1.31
C GLY A 300 -23.74 -35.61 1.73
N PRO A 301 -23.25 -35.53 2.99
CA PRO A 301 -22.47 -34.38 3.47
C PRO A 301 -21.27 -34.02 2.59
N HIS A 302 -20.53 -35.02 2.09
CA HIS A 302 -19.38 -34.80 1.20
C HIS A 302 -19.77 -34.43 -0.24
N GLU A 303 -20.87 -34.98 -0.73
CA GLU A 303 -21.41 -34.65 -2.05
C GLU A 303 -21.96 -33.22 -2.07
N ALA A 304 -22.70 -32.84 -1.03
CA ALA A 304 -23.19 -31.50 -0.81
C ALA A 304 -22.03 -30.48 -0.72
N GLU A 305 -20.96 -30.78 0.03
CA GLU A 305 -19.77 -29.92 0.08
C GLU A 305 -19.12 -29.76 -1.31
N GLY A 306 -18.96 -30.85 -2.05
CA GLY A 306 -18.38 -30.84 -3.39
C GLY A 306 -19.20 -30.02 -4.39
N ILE A 307 -20.52 -30.25 -4.44
CA ILE A 307 -21.45 -29.52 -5.30
C ILE A 307 -21.46 -28.03 -4.91
N ALA A 308 -21.61 -27.74 -3.62
CA ALA A 308 -21.62 -26.39 -3.10
C ALA A 308 -20.33 -25.64 -3.44
N TRP A 309 -19.17 -26.29 -3.34
CA TRP A 309 -17.88 -25.72 -3.71
C TRP A 309 -17.80 -25.36 -5.19
N LYS A 310 -18.34 -26.23 -6.07
CA LYS A 310 -18.40 -25.98 -7.52
C LYS A 310 -19.35 -24.85 -7.88
N ILE A 311 -20.48 -24.73 -7.18
CA ILE A 311 -21.40 -23.58 -7.35
C ILE A 311 -20.73 -22.29 -6.83
N GLY A 312 -20.12 -22.34 -5.65
CA GLY A 312 -19.42 -21.20 -5.07
C GLY A 312 -18.22 -20.73 -5.90
N ALA A 313 -17.64 -21.59 -6.75
CA ALA A 313 -16.56 -21.21 -7.65
C ALA A 313 -16.95 -20.10 -8.64
N PHE A 314 -18.23 -19.82 -8.87
CA PHE A 314 -18.67 -18.65 -9.66
C PHE A 314 -18.54 -17.32 -8.92
N LEU A 315 -18.28 -17.35 -7.61
CA LEU A 315 -18.26 -16.17 -6.74
C LEU A 315 -16.86 -15.75 -6.28
N HIS A 316 -15.81 -16.52 -6.59
CA HIS A 316 -14.45 -16.10 -6.27
C HIS A 316 -14.04 -14.84 -7.04
N GLU A 317 -13.15 -14.04 -6.46
CA GLU A 317 -12.74 -12.74 -7.00
C GLU A 317 -11.24 -12.69 -7.34
N PRO A 318 -10.76 -13.35 -8.41
CA PRO A 318 -9.35 -13.28 -8.82
C PRO A 318 -8.79 -11.86 -8.97
N PRO A 319 -9.53 -10.87 -9.53
CA PRO A 319 -9.04 -9.51 -9.63
C PRO A 319 -8.73 -8.86 -8.28
N ALA A 320 -9.50 -9.17 -7.23
CA ALA A 320 -9.28 -8.64 -5.89
C ALA A 320 -7.93 -9.09 -5.31
N ALA A 321 -7.54 -10.34 -5.55
CA ALA A 321 -6.24 -10.83 -5.11
C ALA A 321 -5.07 -10.10 -5.80
N ALA A 322 -5.20 -9.86 -7.10
CA ALA A 322 -4.21 -9.09 -7.86
C ALA A 322 -4.15 -7.63 -7.40
N ALA A 323 -5.31 -7.00 -7.18
CA ALA A 323 -5.40 -5.63 -6.70
C ALA A 323 -4.72 -5.44 -5.34
N ALA A 324 -4.88 -6.39 -4.40
CA ALA A 324 -4.20 -6.34 -3.11
C ALA A 324 -2.67 -6.44 -3.23
N ILE A 325 -2.16 -7.23 -4.19
CA ILE A 325 -0.71 -7.25 -4.49
C ILE A 325 -0.26 -5.93 -5.11
N ASP A 326 -1.05 -5.38 -6.03
CA ASP A 326 -0.79 -4.10 -6.68
C ASP A 326 -0.81 -2.91 -5.70
N GLU A 327 -1.68 -2.96 -4.69
CA GLU A 327 -1.76 -1.95 -3.63
C GLU A 327 -0.50 -1.94 -2.75
N TYR A 328 0.08 -3.13 -2.49
CA TYR A 328 1.29 -3.26 -1.70
C TYR A 328 2.57 -3.00 -2.52
N LEU A 329 2.68 -3.56 -3.73
CA LEU A 329 3.79 -3.33 -4.65
C LEU A 329 3.37 -2.30 -5.70
N ILE A 330 3.54 -1.03 -5.35
CA ILE A 330 3.06 0.12 -6.13
C ILE A 330 3.74 0.20 -7.51
N GLY A 331 5.06 -0.04 -7.56
CA GLY A 331 5.86 0.13 -8.78
C GLY A 331 5.73 -1.03 -9.76
N HIS A 332 6.12 -0.82 -11.01
CA HIS A 332 6.21 -1.89 -12.00
C HIS A 332 7.54 -2.65 -11.83
N SER A 333 7.52 -3.75 -11.07
CA SER A 333 8.70 -4.59 -10.85
C SER A 333 8.49 -6.04 -11.29
N GLN A 334 9.60 -6.75 -11.51
CA GLN A 334 9.58 -8.18 -11.78
C GLN A 334 8.98 -8.96 -10.60
N LEU A 335 9.35 -8.59 -9.37
CA LEU A 335 8.74 -9.13 -8.15
C LEU A 335 7.22 -9.01 -8.16
N ARG A 336 6.68 -7.82 -8.47
CA ARG A 336 5.23 -7.60 -8.56
C ARG A 336 4.57 -8.52 -9.57
N ARG A 337 5.09 -8.61 -10.79
CA ARG A 337 4.55 -9.50 -11.84
C ARG A 337 4.54 -10.96 -11.39
N ARG A 338 5.64 -11.43 -10.78
CA ARG A 338 5.76 -12.79 -10.26
C ARG A 338 4.74 -13.08 -9.17
N MET A 339 4.61 -12.18 -8.21
CA MET A 339 3.66 -12.27 -7.10
C MET A 339 2.21 -12.26 -7.60
N ARG A 340 1.84 -11.28 -8.42
CA ARG A 340 0.50 -11.14 -9.00
C ARG A 340 0.08 -12.40 -9.75
N THR A 341 0.96 -12.92 -10.60
CA THR A 341 0.61 -14.10 -11.41
C THR A 341 0.54 -15.37 -10.57
N ALA A 342 1.44 -15.54 -9.59
CA ALA A 342 1.37 -16.67 -8.67
C ALA A 342 0.07 -16.66 -7.85
N VAL A 343 -0.29 -15.53 -7.25
CA VAL A 343 -1.51 -15.38 -6.45
C VAL A 343 -2.76 -15.62 -7.29
N ALA A 344 -2.85 -15.00 -8.47
CA ALA A 344 -3.98 -15.19 -9.37
C ALA A 344 -4.14 -16.66 -9.80
N HIS A 345 -3.03 -17.35 -10.12
CA HIS A 345 -3.05 -18.76 -10.47
C HIS A 345 -3.49 -19.64 -9.31
N PHE A 346 -3.03 -19.36 -8.09
CA PHE A 346 -3.45 -20.08 -6.89
C PHE A 346 -4.95 -19.91 -6.64
N VAL A 347 -5.45 -18.68 -6.64
CA VAL A 347 -6.89 -18.39 -6.42
C VAL A 347 -7.75 -19.10 -7.45
N LYS A 348 -7.39 -19.02 -8.74
CA LYS A 348 -8.11 -19.73 -9.81
C LYS A 348 -8.07 -21.25 -9.62
N SER A 349 -6.93 -21.80 -9.25
CA SER A 349 -6.78 -23.24 -9.02
C SER A 349 -7.57 -23.70 -7.80
N ALA A 350 -7.52 -22.96 -6.71
CA ALA A 350 -8.26 -23.20 -5.47
C ALA A 350 -9.77 -23.11 -5.70
N ALA A 351 -10.25 -22.20 -6.55
CA ALA A 351 -11.66 -22.09 -6.84
C ALA A 351 -12.17 -23.22 -7.75
N THR A 352 -11.43 -23.51 -8.82
CA THR A 352 -11.96 -24.32 -9.93
C THR A 352 -11.51 -25.78 -9.91
N ARG A 353 -10.35 -26.09 -9.33
CA ARG A 353 -9.72 -27.43 -9.44
C ARG A 353 -9.87 -28.31 -8.22
N THR A 354 -10.25 -27.74 -7.09
CA THR A 354 -10.53 -28.48 -5.84
C THR A 354 -12.02 -28.79 -5.69
N SER A 355 -12.36 -29.68 -4.77
CA SER A 355 -13.74 -30.01 -4.38
C SER A 355 -14.12 -29.54 -2.99
N GLY A 356 -13.28 -28.78 -2.30
CA GLY A 356 -13.61 -28.26 -0.98
C GLY A 356 -12.49 -27.43 -0.37
N ASN A 357 -12.82 -26.74 0.72
CA ASN A 357 -11.86 -25.92 1.44
C ASN A 357 -10.73 -26.76 2.06
N ARG A 358 -11.02 -28.03 2.41
CA ARG A 358 -10.05 -28.98 2.93
C ARG A 358 -8.88 -29.19 1.96
N GLU A 359 -9.14 -29.33 0.67
CA GLU A 359 -8.09 -29.48 -0.35
C GLU A 359 -7.29 -28.19 -0.56
N VAL A 360 -7.91 -27.01 -0.36
CA VAL A 360 -7.23 -25.72 -0.49
C VAL A 360 -6.27 -25.49 0.67
N VAL A 361 -6.74 -25.72 1.89
CA VAL A 361 -5.98 -25.51 3.12
C VAL A 361 -4.97 -26.63 3.36
N GLY A 362 -5.25 -27.82 2.85
CA GLY A 362 -4.38 -28.98 2.94
C GLY A 362 -4.76 -29.94 4.05
N ASP A 363 -4.52 -31.23 3.78
CA ASP A 363 -4.54 -32.28 4.80
C ASP A 363 -3.30 -32.21 5.69
N MET A 364 -3.43 -32.77 6.90
CA MET A 364 -2.30 -32.97 7.79
C MET A 364 -1.41 -34.07 7.21
N ALA A 365 -0.13 -33.77 6.99
CA ALA A 365 0.89 -34.73 6.56
C ALA A 365 2.14 -34.60 7.44
N ASN A 366 2.86 -35.71 7.59
CA ASN A 366 4.16 -35.69 8.24
C ASN A 366 5.21 -35.21 7.23
N VAL A 367 5.78 -34.04 7.46
CA VAL A 367 6.84 -33.47 6.63
C VAL A 367 8.04 -33.21 7.52
N GLY A 368 9.12 -33.97 7.30
CA GLY A 368 10.35 -33.84 8.10
C GLY A 368 10.19 -34.22 9.59
N GLY A 369 9.27 -35.14 9.91
CA GLY A 369 9.00 -35.57 11.30
C GLY A 369 7.96 -34.72 12.02
N VAL A 370 7.45 -33.66 11.40
CA VAL A 370 6.45 -32.76 11.98
C VAL A 370 5.14 -32.88 11.22
N MET A 371 4.04 -33.03 11.95
CA MET A 371 2.69 -33.03 11.37
C MET A 371 2.27 -31.60 11.03
N VAL A 372 2.17 -31.30 9.73
CA VAL A 372 1.81 -29.98 9.20
C VAL A 372 0.72 -30.07 8.14
N ARG A 373 -0.08 -29.02 7.97
CA ARG A 373 -1.01 -28.94 6.83
C ARG A 373 -0.23 -28.66 5.55
N VAL A 374 -0.47 -29.46 4.51
CA VAL A 374 0.13 -29.28 3.17
C VAL A 374 -0.90 -28.64 2.25
N PRO A 375 -0.87 -27.31 2.04
CA PRO A 375 -1.87 -26.62 1.24
C PRO A 375 -1.83 -27.04 -0.22
N LEU A 376 -2.82 -26.61 -0.99
CA LEU A 376 -2.92 -26.89 -2.42
C LEU A 376 -1.59 -26.65 -3.17
N GLN A 377 -1.04 -27.72 -3.72
CA GLN A 377 0.17 -27.69 -4.55
C GLN A 377 -0.21 -27.59 -6.02
N CYS A 378 -0.62 -26.40 -6.46
CA CYS A 378 -1.06 -26.17 -7.83
C CYS A 378 0.07 -25.80 -8.80
N PHE A 379 1.30 -25.63 -8.33
CA PHE A 379 2.45 -25.30 -9.17
C PHE A 379 3.29 -26.54 -9.43
N ALA A 380 3.99 -26.55 -10.55
CA ALA A 380 4.92 -27.60 -10.92
C ALA A 380 6.22 -27.01 -11.45
N VAL A 381 7.35 -27.60 -11.07
CA VAL A 381 8.64 -27.38 -11.72
C VAL A 381 8.85 -28.51 -12.72
N ARG A 382 9.23 -28.16 -13.94
CA ARG A 382 9.56 -29.14 -14.98
C ARG A 382 10.73 -30.01 -14.51
N GLY A 383 10.53 -31.31 -14.38
CA GLY A 383 11.61 -32.26 -14.14
C GLY A 383 12.50 -32.39 -15.38
N GLN A 384 13.68 -33.00 -15.24
CA GLN A 384 14.48 -33.43 -16.39
C GLN A 384 13.65 -34.41 -17.25
N GLN A 385 13.97 -34.55 -18.55
CA GLN A 385 13.20 -35.41 -19.47
C GLN A 385 12.98 -36.81 -18.88
N GLY A 386 11.71 -37.20 -18.68
CA GLY A 386 11.30 -38.48 -18.08
C GLY A 386 11.23 -38.52 -16.55
N GLY A 387 11.62 -37.45 -15.86
CA GLY A 387 11.55 -37.32 -14.39
C GLY A 387 10.19 -36.85 -13.88
N GLN A 388 9.88 -37.17 -12.62
CA GLN A 388 8.68 -36.66 -11.95
C GLN A 388 8.76 -35.13 -11.79
N HIS A 389 7.63 -34.46 -12.04
CA HIS A 389 7.47 -33.05 -11.76
C HIS A 389 7.43 -32.81 -10.24
N ARG A 390 8.18 -31.82 -9.76
CA ARG A 390 8.09 -31.38 -8.36
C ARG A 390 6.91 -30.43 -8.20
N LEU A 391 5.95 -30.79 -7.35
CA LEU A 391 4.80 -29.95 -7.04
C LEU A 391 5.14 -28.94 -5.93
N LEU A 392 4.62 -27.73 -6.07
CA LEU A 392 4.85 -26.62 -5.14
C LEU A 392 3.53 -25.93 -4.79
N GLY A 393 3.45 -25.39 -3.57
CA GLY A 393 2.38 -24.50 -3.15
C GLY A 393 2.70 -23.04 -3.46
N VAL A 394 1.75 -22.16 -3.15
CA VAL A 394 1.94 -20.71 -3.34
C VAL A 394 3.01 -20.14 -2.41
N ARG A 395 3.19 -20.74 -1.24
CA ARG A 395 4.15 -20.28 -0.22
C ARG A 395 5.58 -20.41 -0.71
N GLU A 396 5.93 -21.55 -1.33
CA GLU A 396 7.25 -21.79 -1.89
C GLU A 396 7.53 -20.86 -3.07
N VAL A 397 6.53 -20.61 -3.93
CA VAL A 397 6.66 -19.69 -5.06
C VAL A 397 6.85 -18.24 -4.61
N VAL A 398 6.10 -17.80 -3.60
CA VAL A 398 6.23 -16.46 -3.02
C VAL A 398 7.57 -16.29 -2.32
N HIS A 399 8.03 -17.30 -1.57
CA HIS A 399 9.33 -17.24 -0.91
C HIS A 399 10.48 -17.17 -1.91
N LYS A 400 10.42 -17.97 -2.99
CA LYS A 400 11.40 -17.87 -4.09
C LYS A 400 11.42 -16.48 -4.73
N ALA A 401 10.26 -15.85 -4.97
CA ALA A 401 10.21 -14.48 -5.49
C ALA A 401 10.94 -13.49 -4.59
N ARG A 402 10.74 -13.62 -3.27
CA ARG A 402 11.38 -12.78 -2.25
C ARG A 402 12.88 -13.04 -2.16
N LEU A 403 13.33 -14.29 -2.24
CA LEU A 403 14.76 -14.65 -2.20
C LEU A 403 15.51 -14.11 -3.42
N ASP A 404 14.92 -14.17 -4.62
CA ASP A 404 15.56 -13.64 -5.82
C ASP A 404 15.69 -12.13 -5.79
N GLU A 405 14.64 -11.45 -5.32
CA GLU A 405 14.68 -10.02 -5.06
C GLU A 405 15.69 -9.67 -3.95
N ALA A 406 15.80 -10.51 -2.92
CA ALA A 406 16.78 -10.29 -1.88
C ALA A 406 18.21 -10.46 -2.38
N ALA A 407 18.45 -11.43 -3.27
CA ALA A 407 19.73 -11.68 -3.88
C ALA A 407 20.17 -10.52 -4.79
N SER A 408 19.27 -9.97 -5.61
CA SER A 408 19.59 -8.83 -6.49
C SER A 408 20.00 -7.57 -5.70
N HIS A 409 19.49 -7.40 -4.48
CA HIS A 409 19.76 -6.22 -3.65
C HIS A 409 20.69 -6.45 -2.46
N GLY A 410 21.23 -7.68 -2.30
CA GLY A 410 22.15 -8.05 -1.23
C GLY A 410 21.52 -8.04 0.17
N VAL A 411 20.25 -8.45 0.28
CA VAL A 411 19.48 -8.51 1.55
C VAL A 411 19.05 -9.93 1.93
N THR A 412 19.71 -10.95 1.39
CA THR A 412 19.38 -12.37 1.58
C THR A 412 19.30 -12.78 3.05
N GLY A 413 20.22 -12.33 3.89
CA GLY A 413 20.24 -12.64 5.33
C GLY A 413 19.09 -12.02 6.16
N GLY A 414 18.31 -11.10 5.58
CA GLY A 414 17.17 -10.47 6.25
C GLY A 414 15.81 -11.07 5.90
N VAL A 415 15.73 -11.93 4.87
CA VAL A 415 14.45 -12.52 4.44
C VAL A 415 14.19 -13.80 5.23
N VAL A 416 13.11 -13.78 6.01
CA VAL A 416 12.67 -14.95 6.79
C VAL A 416 11.63 -15.70 5.98
N LYS A 417 11.74 -17.03 5.90
CA LYS A 417 10.79 -17.85 5.14
C LYS A 417 9.34 -17.54 5.49
N GLY A 418 9.03 -17.40 6.79
CA GLY A 418 7.72 -17.03 7.32
C GLY A 418 6.65 -18.11 7.11
N PHE A 419 6.97 -19.20 6.41
CA PHE A 419 6.13 -20.36 6.18
C PHE A 419 6.97 -21.62 6.29
N ASN A 420 6.48 -22.65 6.97
CA ASN A 420 7.18 -23.95 7.04
C ASN A 420 8.67 -23.79 7.41
N GLU A 421 8.95 -23.02 8.47
CA GLU A 421 10.33 -22.66 8.89
C GLU A 421 11.22 -23.88 9.14
N HIS A 422 10.60 -25.02 9.48
CA HIS A 422 11.26 -26.31 9.67
C HIS A 422 11.85 -26.93 8.38
N LEU A 423 11.51 -26.44 7.17
CA LEU A 423 11.91 -27.07 5.90
C LEU A 423 13.08 -26.39 5.15
N GLY A 424 13.77 -25.42 5.75
CA GLY A 424 14.86 -24.69 5.08
C GLY A 424 14.44 -24.07 3.74
N ASP A 425 15.39 -23.63 2.90
CA ASP A 425 15.08 -22.98 1.61
C ASP A 425 15.14 -23.94 0.39
N GLY A 426 15.46 -25.22 0.60
CA GLY A 426 15.69 -26.17 -0.49
C GLY A 426 14.48 -26.46 -1.37
N ASP A 427 13.27 -26.31 -0.84
CA ASP A 427 12.01 -26.42 -1.56
C ASP A 427 11.74 -25.23 -2.50
N CYS A 428 12.46 -24.12 -2.33
CA CYS A 428 12.28 -22.88 -3.08
C CYS A 428 13.31 -22.71 -4.23
N VAL A 429 14.22 -23.65 -4.42
CA VAL A 429 15.27 -23.56 -5.45
C VAL A 429 14.76 -24.07 -6.80
N PHE A 430 14.41 -23.18 -7.74
CA PHE A 430 14.03 -23.51 -9.12
C PHE A 430 14.15 -22.29 -10.06
N GLU A 431 14.20 -22.56 -11.37
CA GLU A 431 14.18 -21.52 -12.41
C GLU A 431 12.75 -21.12 -12.79
N TRP A 432 12.50 -19.83 -12.99
CA TRP A 432 11.14 -19.31 -13.29
C TRP A 432 10.59 -19.83 -14.62
N GLN A 433 11.46 -20.00 -15.63
CA GLN A 433 11.11 -20.52 -16.96
C GLN A 433 10.65 -21.98 -16.91
N GLN A 434 11.05 -22.73 -15.87
CA GLN A 434 10.66 -24.12 -15.68
C GLN A 434 9.33 -24.27 -14.95
N ARG A 435 8.67 -23.16 -14.58
CA ARG A 435 7.45 -23.21 -13.78
C ARG A 435 6.20 -23.29 -14.64
N GLY A 436 5.30 -24.15 -14.19
CA GLY A 436 4.01 -24.35 -14.81
C GLY A 436 3.01 -24.95 -13.83
N TYR A 437 2.04 -25.64 -14.39
CA TYR A 437 1.13 -26.51 -13.67
C TYR A 437 0.88 -27.78 -14.49
N ILE A 438 0.43 -28.84 -13.83
CA ILE A 438 0.01 -30.06 -14.51
C ILE A 438 -1.49 -29.97 -14.81
N HIS A 439 -1.85 -30.08 -16.09
CA HIS A 439 -3.25 -30.06 -16.49
C HIS A 439 -3.94 -31.36 -16.06
N LYS A 440 -5.07 -31.26 -15.34
CA LYS A 440 -5.71 -32.41 -14.68
C LYS A 440 -6.16 -33.49 -15.66
N ALA A 441 -6.69 -33.12 -16.83
CA ALA A 441 -7.23 -34.06 -17.81
C ALA A 441 -6.15 -34.71 -18.68
N THR A 442 -5.14 -33.94 -19.10
CA THR A 442 -4.12 -34.42 -20.04
C THR A 442 -2.84 -34.89 -19.34
N ARG A 443 -2.68 -34.59 -18.05
CA ARG A 443 -1.45 -34.80 -17.27
C ARG A 443 -0.20 -34.14 -17.87
N LEU A 444 -0.39 -33.22 -18.81
CA LEU A 444 0.69 -32.48 -19.46
C LEU A 444 1.05 -31.24 -18.65
N PHE A 445 2.33 -30.90 -18.70
CA PHE A 445 2.86 -29.66 -18.15
C PHE A 445 2.46 -28.46 -19.02
N VAL A 446 1.92 -27.42 -18.40
CA VAL A 446 1.57 -26.14 -19.04
C VAL A 446 2.40 -25.04 -18.39
N ALA A 447 3.20 -24.33 -19.18
CA ALA A 447 4.02 -23.22 -18.69
C ALA A 447 3.15 -22.06 -18.22
N LEU A 448 3.55 -21.40 -17.13
CA LEU A 448 2.81 -20.26 -16.56
C LEU A 448 3.22 -18.91 -17.15
N GLY A 449 4.34 -18.83 -17.87
CA GLY A 449 4.78 -17.59 -18.55
C GLY A 449 5.08 -16.45 -17.58
N ILE A 450 5.70 -16.75 -16.44
CA ILE A 450 6.01 -15.75 -15.42
C ILE A 450 7.51 -15.54 -15.43
N GLU A 451 7.94 -14.48 -16.10
CA GLU A 451 9.33 -14.03 -16.20
C GLU A 451 9.63 -12.89 -15.21
#